data_AF-A0A562RLA3-F1
#
_entry.id   AF-A0A562RLA3-F1
#
_cell.length_a   1.000
_cell.length_b   1.000
_cell.length_c   1.000
_cell.angle_alpha   90.00
_cell.angle_beta   90.00
_cell.angle_gamma   90.00
#
_symmetry.space_group_name_H-M   'P 1'
#
loop_
_entity.id
_entity.type
_entity.pdbx_description
1 polymer ?
#
loop_
_entity_poly.entity_id
_entity_poly.type
_entity_poly.pdbx_seq_one_letter_code
_entity_poly.pdbx_strand_id
1 'polypeptide(L)'
;MKSIYFLLFACFTGLCKAQSEPTPSASERFRAAFERAAKHAGAIKDYGAPRLVNKGAKPALILSEGKVYFNGSLLTFGEPLEKWEKVLGGQSVCSKRNEKPRRCKWDALGIEIGSTFVKPASVEELVIRLGRDPDESLMTSIPAKAGESSPDTVLLSKGTFQGYLEMDRFGIDSKTKFWEIRTSVAPDHNLRCGLRECHQPHGKFSDEVNIAMILSSGDENGTLRELSLYRP
;
A
#
# COMPACT_ATOMS: atom_id res chain seq x y z
N MET A 1 43.70 -37.14 -62.24
CA MET A 1 42.62 -36.38 -62.91
C MET A 1 41.81 -35.67 -61.84
N LYS A 2 41.75 -34.32 -61.90
CA LYS A 2 40.74 -33.36 -61.35
C LYS A 2 40.33 -33.52 -59.87
N SER A 3 40.25 -32.53 -58.99
CA SER A 3 40.51 -31.08 -59.00
C SER A 3 40.55 -30.63 -57.53
N ILE A 4 41.35 -29.61 -57.28
CA ILE A 4 41.49 -28.78 -56.07
C ILE A 4 40.20 -27.99 -55.79
N TYR A 5 39.85 -27.75 -54.51
CA TYR A 5 39.42 -26.46 -53.90
C TYR A 5 39.28 -26.67 -52.37
N PHE A 6 40.26 -26.24 -51.56
CA PHE A 6 40.37 -24.94 -50.87
C PHE A 6 39.39 -24.73 -49.68
N LEU A 7 39.94 -24.96 -48.47
CA LEU A 7 39.98 -24.09 -47.28
C LEU A 7 38.82 -23.09 -47.00
N LEU A 8 38.23 -23.23 -45.80
CA LEU A 8 37.84 -22.17 -44.85
C LEU A 8 37.30 -22.86 -43.57
N PHE A 9 38.16 -23.27 -42.62
CA PHE A 9 38.63 -22.52 -41.45
C PHE A 9 37.57 -21.69 -40.69
N ALA A 10 37.15 -22.28 -39.56
CA ALA A 10 36.88 -21.68 -38.25
C ALA A 10 36.20 -20.30 -38.16
N CYS A 11 34.96 -20.28 -37.65
CA CYS A 11 34.49 -19.34 -36.63
C CYS A 11 33.05 -19.70 -36.19
N PHE A 12 32.90 -20.63 -35.25
CA PHE A 12 31.68 -20.75 -34.44
C PHE A 12 32.06 -20.52 -32.98
N THR A 13 32.50 -19.29 -32.70
CA THR A 13 32.58 -18.75 -31.34
C THR A 13 31.19 -18.29 -30.92
N GLY A 14 30.81 -18.67 -29.71
CA GLY A 14 29.47 -18.51 -29.16
C GLY A 14 28.92 -17.08 -29.22
N LEU A 15 27.67 -16.98 -29.65
CA LEU A 15 26.82 -15.85 -29.32
C LEU A 15 26.45 -15.93 -27.83
N CYS A 16 27.36 -15.50 -26.97
CA CYS A 16 26.95 -14.87 -25.72
C CYS A 16 26.25 -13.57 -26.09
N LYS A 17 24.91 -13.56 -26.03
CA LYS A 17 24.16 -12.30 -25.91
C LYS A 17 24.57 -11.67 -24.57
N ALA A 18 25.61 -10.85 -24.57
CA ALA A 18 25.80 -9.85 -23.54
C ALA A 18 24.59 -8.89 -23.65
N GLN A 19 23.59 -9.09 -22.80
CA GLN A 19 22.59 -8.08 -22.54
C GLN A 19 23.36 -6.87 -21.99
N SER A 20 23.55 -5.86 -22.83
CA SER A 20 24.02 -4.55 -22.39
C SER A 20 23.06 -4.06 -21.31
N GLU A 21 23.53 -3.99 -20.07
CA GLU A 21 22.78 -3.35 -19.00
C GLU A 21 22.37 -1.95 -19.48
N PRO A 22 21.10 -1.53 -19.24
CA PRO A 22 20.63 -0.22 -19.69
C PRO A 22 21.55 0.85 -19.11
N THR A 23 22.23 1.57 -20.00
CA THR A 23 23.15 2.63 -19.59
C THR A 23 22.34 3.75 -18.97
N PRO A 24 22.59 4.13 -17.70
CA PRO A 24 21.80 5.15 -17.04
C PRO A 24 21.94 6.48 -17.79
N SER A 25 20.79 7.09 -18.06
CA SER A 25 20.64 8.39 -18.71
C SER A 25 21.37 9.50 -17.95
N ALA A 26 21.68 10.60 -18.64
CA ALA A 26 22.34 11.76 -18.02
C ALA A 26 21.53 12.32 -16.83
N SER A 27 20.19 12.28 -16.92
CA SER A 27 19.28 12.65 -15.82
C SER A 27 19.40 11.72 -14.62
N GLU A 28 19.50 10.40 -14.82
CA GLU A 28 19.68 9.44 -13.73
C GLU A 28 21.04 9.59 -13.05
N ARG A 29 22.10 9.87 -13.83
CA ARG A 29 23.44 10.16 -13.30
C ARG A 29 23.45 11.44 -12.48
N PHE A 30 22.79 12.50 -12.96
CA PHE A 30 22.67 13.77 -12.25
C PHE A 30 21.89 13.60 -10.94
N ARG A 31 20.77 12.87 -10.97
CA ARG A 31 19.97 12.58 -9.77
C ARG A 31 20.78 11.79 -8.73
N ALA A 32 21.50 10.75 -9.18
CA ALA A 32 22.36 9.96 -8.31
C ALA A 32 23.53 10.79 -7.72
N ALA A 33 24.12 11.71 -8.50
CA ALA A 33 25.17 12.61 -8.02
C ALA A 33 24.65 13.61 -6.99
N PHE A 34 23.46 14.18 -7.23
CA PHE A 34 22.80 15.08 -6.28
C PHE A 34 22.41 14.35 -5.00
N GLU A 35 21.82 13.16 -5.10
CA GLU A 35 21.49 12.31 -3.94
C GLU A 35 22.74 11.98 -3.11
N ARG A 36 23.88 11.64 -3.75
CA ARG A 36 25.15 11.42 -3.04
C ARG A 36 25.66 12.68 -2.35
N ALA A 37 25.64 13.82 -3.04
CA ALA A 37 26.09 15.10 -2.47
C ALA A 37 25.21 15.53 -1.28
N ALA A 38 23.89 15.38 -1.41
CA ALA A 38 22.93 15.72 -0.37
C ALA A 38 22.98 14.76 0.84
N LYS A 39 23.27 13.47 0.61
CA LYS A 39 23.59 12.52 1.70
C LYS A 39 24.89 12.90 2.42
N HIS A 40 25.95 13.24 1.68
CA HIS A 40 27.23 13.65 2.29
C HIS A 40 27.13 14.97 3.06
N ALA A 41 26.28 15.89 2.60
CA ALA A 41 26.01 17.15 3.30
C ALA A 41 25.08 16.99 4.52
N GLY A 42 24.59 15.76 4.81
CA GLY A 42 23.60 15.52 5.86
C GLY A 42 22.23 16.16 5.57
N ALA A 43 22.02 16.66 4.36
CA ALA A 43 20.77 17.29 3.93
C ALA A 43 19.67 16.25 3.65
N ILE A 44 20.04 15.00 3.39
CA ILE A 44 19.13 13.85 3.26
C ILE A 44 19.52 12.80 4.30
N LYS A 45 18.55 12.39 5.11
CA LYS A 45 18.71 11.26 6.04
C LYS A 45 18.94 9.98 5.24
N ASP A 46 20.05 9.30 5.49
CA ASP A 46 20.35 8.01 4.88
C ASP A 46 19.71 6.88 5.68
N TYR A 47 18.56 6.40 5.21
CA TYR A 47 17.83 5.29 5.83
C TYR A 47 18.29 3.91 5.34
N GLY A 48 19.21 3.86 4.37
CA GLY A 48 19.61 2.63 3.70
C GLY A 48 18.67 2.25 2.54
N ALA A 49 18.75 0.99 2.11
CA ALA A 49 17.91 0.46 1.05
C ALA A 49 16.58 -0.08 1.62
N PRO A 50 15.42 0.22 1.00
CA PRO A 50 14.14 -0.37 1.37
C PRO A 50 14.20 -1.90 1.32
N ARG A 51 13.52 -2.55 2.25
CA ARG A 51 13.43 -4.01 2.28
C ARG A 51 12.53 -4.51 1.15
N LEU A 52 12.85 -5.69 0.62
CA LEU A 52 12.00 -6.39 -0.32
C LEU A 52 10.96 -7.23 0.43
N VAL A 53 9.69 -7.05 0.08
CA VAL A 53 8.58 -7.87 0.56
C VAL A 53 8.20 -8.87 -0.54
N ASN A 54 8.20 -10.15 -0.21
CA ASN A 54 7.94 -11.22 -1.17
C ASN A 54 6.51 -11.17 -1.69
N LYS A 55 6.36 -11.33 -3.01
CA LYS A 55 5.05 -11.43 -3.67
C LYS A 55 4.44 -12.81 -3.43
N GLY A 56 3.11 -12.89 -3.48
CA GLY A 56 2.39 -14.17 -3.65
C GLY A 56 1.45 -14.57 -2.50
N ALA A 57 1.43 -13.85 -1.38
CA ALA A 57 0.39 -14.03 -0.37
C ALA A 57 -1.00 -13.67 -0.93
N LYS A 58 -2.05 -14.31 -0.41
CA LYS A 58 -3.44 -14.06 -0.81
C LYS A 58 -4.29 -13.65 0.39
N PRO A 59 -5.28 -12.76 0.22
CA PRO A 59 -5.60 -12.06 -1.04
C PRO A 59 -4.54 -11.03 -1.43
N ALA A 60 -4.50 -10.64 -2.70
CA ALA A 60 -3.62 -9.57 -3.18
C ALA A 60 -4.41 -8.26 -3.26
N LEU A 61 -3.88 -7.19 -2.68
CA LEU A 61 -4.39 -5.83 -2.77
C LEU A 61 -3.29 -4.95 -3.37
N ILE A 62 -3.54 -4.41 -4.56
CA ILE A 62 -2.54 -3.66 -5.34
C ILE A 62 -3.05 -2.24 -5.55
N LEU A 63 -2.25 -1.27 -5.14
CA LEU A 63 -2.46 0.15 -5.30
C LEU A 63 -1.48 0.64 -6.37
N SER A 64 -1.95 0.94 -7.57
CA SER A 64 -1.06 1.34 -8.67
C SER A 64 -1.77 2.27 -9.63
N GLU A 65 -1.07 3.32 -10.07
CA GLU A 65 -1.58 4.29 -11.04
C GLU A 65 -2.95 4.89 -10.62
N GLY A 66 -3.09 5.19 -9.33
CA GLY A 66 -4.32 5.74 -8.75
C GLY A 66 -5.51 4.78 -8.73
N LYS A 67 -5.29 3.47 -8.95
CA LYS A 67 -6.33 2.43 -8.98
C LYS A 67 -6.08 1.37 -7.91
N VAL A 68 -7.16 0.84 -7.37
CA VAL A 68 -7.14 -0.22 -6.35
C VAL A 68 -7.59 -1.52 -6.98
N TYR A 69 -6.80 -2.59 -6.86
CA TYR A 69 -7.16 -3.92 -7.35
C TYR A 69 -7.14 -4.93 -6.21
N PHE A 70 -8.22 -5.71 -6.06
CA PHE A 70 -8.30 -6.83 -5.12
C PHE A 70 -8.41 -8.14 -5.88
N ASN A 71 -7.42 -9.02 -5.73
CA ASN A 71 -7.27 -10.26 -6.49
C ASN A 71 -7.41 -10.04 -8.02
N GLY A 72 -6.88 -8.91 -8.52
CA GLY A 72 -6.96 -8.51 -9.93
C GLY A 72 -8.27 -7.83 -10.35
N SER A 73 -9.29 -7.77 -9.49
CA SER A 73 -10.53 -7.04 -9.76
C SER A 73 -10.40 -5.58 -9.36
N LEU A 74 -10.78 -4.66 -10.25
CA LEU A 74 -10.75 -3.22 -9.99
C LEU A 74 -11.82 -2.84 -8.95
N LEU A 75 -11.39 -2.14 -7.91
CA LEU A 75 -12.22 -1.48 -6.91
C LEU A 75 -12.20 0.02 -7.18
N THR A 76 -13.38 0.62 -7.38
CA THR A 76 -13.51 2.03 -7.76
C THR A 76 -14.24 2.79 -6.67
N PHE A 77 -13.62 3.86 -6.17
CA PHE A 77 -14.28 4.76 -5.23
C PHE A 77 -15.47 5.47 -5.89
N GLY A 78 -16.49 5.83 -5.11
CA GLY A 78 -17.74 6.38 -5.62
C GLY A 78 -18.75 5.33 -6.08
N GLU A 79 -18.35 4.06 -6.23
CA GLU A 79 -19.28 2.96 -6.49
C GLU A 79 -20.08 2.56 -5.25
N PRO A 80 -21.25 1.91 -5.42
CA PRO A 80 -22.02 1.38 -4.29
C PRO A 80 -21.24 0.36 -3.45
N LEU A 81 -21.48 0.35 -2.14
CA LEU A 81 -20.84 -0.59 -1.20
C LEU A 81 -21.06 -2.05 -1.63
N GLU A 82 -22.24 -2.37 -2.16
CA GLU A 82 -22.59 -3.72 -2.62
C GLU A 82 -21.67 -4.22 -3.74
N LYS A 83 -21.13 -3.31 -4.57
CA LYS A 83 -20.19 -3.68 -5.64
C LYS A 83 -18.85 -4.10 -5.05
N TRP A 84 -18.37 -3.36 -4.05
CA TRP A 84 -17.16 -3.71 -3.31
C TRP A 84 -17.35 -5.00 -2.50
N GLU A 85 -18.49 -5.16 -1.82
CA GLU A 85 -18.81 -6.37 -1.07
C GLU A 85 -18.75 -7.63 -1.93
N LYS A 86 -19.25 -7.57 -3.17
CA LYS A 86 -19.17 -8.69 -4.12
C LYS A 86 -17.74 -9.06 -4.50
N VAL A 87 -16.85 -8.07 -4.64
CA VAL A 87 -15.44 -8.29 -5.01
C VAL A 87 -14.63 -8.79 -3.82
N LEU A 88 -14.82 -8.19 -2.65
CA LEU A 88 -14.13 -8.58 -1.41
C LEU A 88 -14.61 -9.96 -0.92
N GLY A 89 -15.87 -10.31 -1.17
CA GLY A 89 -16.48 -11.58 -0.82
C GLY A 89 -16.48 -11.84 0.70
N GLY A 90 -16.61 -13.10 1.09
CA GLY A 90 -16.51 -13.50 2.51
C GLY A 90 -17.62 -12.95 3.42
N GLN A 91 -17.41 -13.08 4.72
CA GLN A 91 -18.35 -12.59 5.74
C GLN A 91 -17.99 -11.15 6.12
N SER A 92 -18.69 -10.20 5.51
CA SER A 92 -18.65 -8.79 5.94
C SER A 92 -19.59 -8.55 7.11
N VAL A 93 -19.18 -7.68 8.04
CA VAL A 93 -20.08 -7.11 9.05
C VAL A 93 -20.29 -5.65 8.71
N CYS A 94 -21.54 -5.26 8.49
CA CYS A 94 -21.90 -3.90 8.14
C CYS A 94 -22.79 -3.26 9.20
N SER A 95 -22.73 -1.93 9.30
CA SER A 95 -23.70 -1.13 10.04
C SER A 95 -25.12 -1.36 9.50
N LYS A 96 -26.14 -0.98 10.28
CA LYS A 96 -27.53 -1.18 9.85
C LYS A 96 -27.79 -0.44 8.54
N ARG A 97 -28.65 -0.99 7.67
CA ARG A 97 -28.91 -0.44 6.33
C ARG A 97 -29.40 1.02 6.34
N ASN A 98 -30.06 1.44 7.41
CA ASN A 98 -30.57 2.80 7.60
C ASN A 98 -29.61 3.73 8.38
N GLU A 99 -28.47 3.21 8.84
CA GLU A 99 -27.45 3.97 9.54
C GLU A 99 -26.52 4.69 8.55
N LYS A 100 -26.21 5.96 8.84
CA LYS A 100 -25.36 6.81 8.01
C LYS A 100 -24.26 7.43 8.89
N PRO A 101 -22.99 7.42 8.45
CA PRO A 101 -22.47 6.72 7.27
C PRO A 101 -22.58 5.21 7.43
N ARG A 102 -22.78 4.50 6.31
CA ARG A 102 -22.66 3.05 6.29
C ARG A 102 -21.18 2.67 6.30
N ARG A 103 -20.83 1.73 7.18
CA ARG A 103 -19.51 1.11 7.26
C ARG A 103 -19.63 -0.39 7.15
N CYS A 104 -18.67 -1.00 6.48
CA CYS A 104 -18.56 -2.44 6.37
C CYS A 104 -17.12 -2.85 6.63
N LYS A 105 -16.96 -3.98 7.32
CA LYS A 105 -15.64 -4.52 7.67
C LYS A 105 -15.54 -6.00 7.38
N TRP A 106 -14.32 -6.43 7.15
CA TRP A 106 -13.92 -7.82 6.96
C TRP A 106 -12.83 -8.15 7.97
N ASP A 107 -13.23 -8.64 9.15
CA ASP A 107 -12.27 -8.97 10.22
C ASP A 107 -11.21 -9.97 9.76
N ALA A 108 -11.57 -10.96 8.94
CA ALA A 108 -10.62 -11.93 8.39
C ALA A 108 -9.63 -11.32 7.38
N LEU A 109 -9.96 -10.16 6.80
CA LEU A 109 -9.11 -9.44 5.86
C LEU A 109 -8.37 -8.27 6.51
N GLY A 110 -8.82 -7.77 7.67
CA GLY A 110 -8.33 -6.49 8.20
C GLY A 110 -8.61 -5.31 7.26
N ILE A 111 -9.77 -5.34 6.58
CA ILE A 111 -10.22 -4.30 5.64
C ILE A 111 -11.52 -3.68 6.15
N GLU A 112 -11.65 -2.37 6.01
CA GLU A 112 -12.89 -1.62 6.24
C GLU A 112 -13.17 -0.74 5.03
N ILE A 113 -14.44 -0.56 4.70
CA ILE A 113 -14.89 0.43 3.72
C ILE A 113 -15.99 1.29 4.34
N GLY A 114 -15.98 2.57 3.99
CA GLY A 114 -16.86 3.56 4.54
C GLY A 114 -17.50 4.42 3.46
N SER A 115 -18.71 4.88 3.76
CA SER A 115 -19.34 6.02 3.10
C SER A 115 -19.20 7.28 3.97
N THR A 116 -19.67 8.43 3.47
CA THR A 116 -19.75 9.66 4.27
C THR A 116 -21.21 10.04 4.53
N PHE A 117 -21.45 10.98 5.44
CA PHE A 117 -22.79 11.55 5.63
C PHE A 117 -23.32 12.23 4.35
N VAL A 118 -22.42 12.83 3.56
CA VAL A 118 -22.75 13.53 2.31
C VAL A 118 -23.03 12.54 1.18
N LYS A 119 -22.27 11.45 1.10
CA LYS A 119 -22.40 10.41 0.09
C LYS A 119 -22.60 9.04 0.75
N PRO A 120 -23.77 8.78 1.36
CA PRO A 120 -24.01 7.58 2.16
C PRO A 120 -24.20 6.30 1.33
N ALA A 121 -24.32 6.43 0.01
CA ALA A 121 -24.59 5.32 -0.91
C ALA A 121 -23.36 4.84 -1.69
N SER A 122 -22.19 5.47 -1.49
CA SER A 122 -20.96 5.14 -2.21
C SER A 122 -19.79 4.90 -1.27
N VAL A 123 -18.81 4.12 -1.74
CA VAL A 123 -17.54 3.92 -1.04
C VAL A 123 -16.69 5.16 -1.22
N GLU A 124 -16.45 5.86 -0.12
CA GLU A 124 -15.62 7.06 -0.07
C GLU A 124 -14.32 6.82 0.71
N GLU A 125 -14.22 5.71 1.45
CA GLU A 125 -13.09 5.37 2.29
C GLU A 125 -12.78 3.86 2.22
N LEU A 126 -11.50 3.51 2.17
CA LEU A 126 -10.94 2.17 2.34
C LEU A 126 -9.85 2.25 3.39
N VAL A 127 -9.93 1.39 4.41
CA VAL A 127 -8.92 1.26 5.47
C VAL A 127 -8.35 -0.16 5.44
N ILE A 128 -7.03 -0.27 5.51
CA ILE A 128 -6.29 -1.53 5.54
C ILE A 128 -5.44 -1.55 6.81
N ARG A 129 -5.69 -2.51 7.69
CA ARG A 129 -4.98 -2.65 8.96
C ARG A 129 -3.81 -3.62 8.82
N LEU A 130 -2.61 -3.20 9.13
CA LEU A 130 -1.40 -4.03 9.11
C LEU A 130 -0.93 -4.40 10.53
N GLY A 131 -1.30 -3.60 11.53
CA GLY A 131 -1.00 -3.84 12.93
C GLY A 131 -2.19 -3.51 13.83
N ARG A 132 -2.32 -4.23 14.96
CA ARG A 132 -3.32 -3.90 15.99
C ARG A 132 -2.90 -2.71 16.83
N ASP A 133 -3.87 -2.01 17.39
CA ASP A 133 -3.56 -1.06 18.46
C ASP A 133 -3.33 -1.79 19.77
N PRO A 134 -2.22 -1.56 20.49
CA PRO A 134 -2.13 -2.02 21.88
C PRO A 134 -3.32 -1.52 22.72
N ASP A 135 -3.84 -0.33 22.45
CA ASP A 135 -4.94 0.29 23.20
C ASP A 135 -6.33 -0.20 22.76
N GLU A 136 -6.46 -0.96 21.67
CA GLU A 136 -7.74 -1.57 21.26
C GLU A 136 -8.27 -2.55 22.30
N SER A 137 -7.37 -3.17 23.07
CA SER A 137 -7.74 -4.06 24.19
C SER A 137 -8.51 -3.34 25.30
N LEU A 138 -8.34 -2.02 25.42
CA LEU A 138 -9.01 -1.18 26.42
C LEU A 138 -10.41 -0.73 25.99
N MET A 139 -10.73 -0.78 24.68
CA MET A 139 -12.08 -0.46 24.20
C MET A 139 -13.04 -1.66 24.21
N THR A 140 -12.52 -2.89 24.28
CA THR A 140 -13.34 -4.11 24.43
C THR A 140 -13.89 -4.35 25.83
N SER A 141 -13.53 -3.52 26.82
CA SER A 141 -13.80 -3.76 28.24
C SER A 141 -14.78 -2.75 28.87
N ILE A 142 -15.59 -2.03 28.08
CA ILE A 142 -16.75 -1.31 28.63
C ILE A 142 -17.87 -2.35 28.86
N PRO A 143 -18.15 -2.75 30.11
CA PRO A 143 -19.22 -3.70 30.37
C PRO A 143 -20.55 -3.09 29.95
N ALA A 144 -21.32 -3.83 29.16
CA ALA A 144 -22.72 -3.49 28.93
C ALA A 144 -23.45 -3.51 30.29
N LYS A 145 -24.37 -2.57 30.51
CA LYS A 145 -25.27 -2.66 31.68
C LYS A 145 -26.00 -3.99 31.61
N ALA A 146 -26.25 -4.63 32.76
CA ALA A 146 -26.97 -5.90 32.81
C ALA A 146 -28.31 -5.79 32.07
N GLY A 147 -28.47 -6.55 30.98
CA GLY A 147 -29.66 -6.52 30.12
C GLY A 147 -29.52 -5.74 28.81
N GLU A 148 -28.42 -5.01 28.61
CA GLU A 148 -28.07 -4.38 27.34
C GLU A 148 -27.02 -5.21 26.60
N SER A 149 -27.16 -5.35 25.28
CA SER A 149 -26.05 -5.82 24.45
C SER A 149 -24.96 -4.74 24.48
N SER A 150 -23.68 -5.13 24.57
CA SER A 150 -22.59 -4.17 24.38
C SER A 150 -22.84 -3.38 23.10
N PRO A 151 -22.64 -2.05 23.10
CA PRO A 151 -22.80 -1.24 21.90
C PRO A 151 -22.01 -1.91 20.79
N ASP A 152 -22.72 -2.26 19.72
CA ASP A 152 -22.21 -3.13 18.68
C ASP A 152 -20.91 -2.53 18.14
N THR A 153 -19.79 -3.22 18.36
CA THR A 153 -18.42 -2.79 18.04
C THR A 153 -18.15 -2.92 16.53
N VAL A 154 -19.13 -2.49 15.73
CA VAL A 154 -19.17 -2.58 14.27
C VAL A 154 -18.11 -1.68 13.62
N LEU A 155 -17.62 -0.67 14.35
CA LEU A 155 -16.95 0.46 13.74
C LEU A 155 -15.50 0.24 13.32
N LEU A 156 -14.85 -0.84 13.76
CA LEU A 156 -13.45 -1.14 13.46
C LEU A 156 -13.24 -2.64 13.22
N SER A 157 -12.40 -2.99 12.25
CA SER A 157 -11.97 -4.36 11.99
C SER A 157 -10.99 -4.82 13.07
N LYS A 158 -11.23 -6.02 13.61
CA LYS A 158 -10.43 -6.60 14.72
C LYS A 158 -9.21 -7.39 14.21
N GLY A 159 -9.15 -7.67 12.91
CA GLY A 159 -8.04 -8.38 12.28
C GLY A 159 -7.04 -7.46 11.61
N THR A 160 -5.95 -8.06 11.14
CA THR A 160 -4.93 -7.40 10.32
C THR A 160 -4.85 -8.12 8.98
N PHE A 161 -4.50 -7.38 7.93
CA PHE A 161 -4.33 -7.84 6.58
C PHE A 161 -3.13 -8.78 6.51
N GLN A 162 -3.43 -10.06 6.24
CA GLN A 162 -2.44 -11.14 6.09
C GLN A 162 -2.12 -11.45 4.61
N GLY A 163 -2.72 -10.69 3.69
CA GLY A 163 -2.52 -10.85 2.26
C GLY A 163 -1.24 -10.20 1.75
N TYR A 164 -1.10 -10.13 0.43
CA TYR A 164 -0.05 -9.34 -0.22
C TYR A 164 -0.56 -7.93 -0.51
N LEU A 165 0.03 -6.91 0.11
CA LEU A 165 -0.25 -5.50 -0.17
C LEU A 165 0.90 -4.92 -1.00
N GLU A 166 0.57 -4.22 -2.07
CA GLU A 166 1.55 -3.55 -2.94
C GLU A 166 1.11 -2.12 -3.24
N MET A 167 2.05 -1.18 -3.23
CA MET A 167 1.86 0.18 -3.72
C MET A 167 2.97 0.51 -4.73
N ASP A 168 2.59 0.83 -5.97
CA ASP A 168 3.51 1.11 -7.09
C ASP A 168 4.67 0.13 -7.26
N ARG A 169 4.39 -1.18 -7.16
CA ARG A 169 5.39 -2.27 -7.22
C ARG A 169 6.24 -2.44 -5.97
N PHE A 170 6.04 -1.63 -4.94
CA PHE A 170 6.63 -1.81 -3.62
C PHE A 170 5.70 -2.62 -2.71
N GLY A 171 6.17 -3.77 -2.22
CA GLY A 171 5.39 -4.60 -1.30
C GLY A 171 5.40 -4.05 0.13
N ILE A 172 4.26 -4.13 0.80
CA ILE A 172 4.04 -3.59 2.14
C ILE A 172 3.60 -4.74 3.06
N ASP A 173 4.19 -4.81 4.25
CA ASP A 173 3.80 -5.72 5.32
C ASP A 173 3.78 -5.02 6.68
N SER A 174 3.48 -5.76 7.74
CA SER A 174 3.40 -5.25 9.13
C SER A 174 4.74 -4.81 9.73
N LYS A 175 5.84 -4.91 8.99
CA LYS A 175 7.19 -4.44 9.38
C LYS A 175 7.67 -3.29 8.50
N THR A 176 6.91 -2.91 7.49
CA THR A 176 7.24 -1.80 6.59
C THR A 176 7.22 -0.48 7.35
N LYS A 177 8.26 0.31 7.18
CA LYS A 177 8.39 1.66 7.76
C LYS A 177 7.95 2.72 6.76
N PHE A 178 7.54 3.89 7.27
CA PHE A 178 7.10 4.98 6.40
C PHE A 178 8.16 5.43 5.39
N TRP A 179 9.43 5.58 5.82
CA TRP A 179 10.50 5.98 4.90
C TRP A 179 10.68 5.00 3.73
N GLU A 180 10.44 3.70 3.93
CA GLU A 180 10.55 2.69 2.87
C GLU A 180 9.49 2.92 1.80
N ILE A 181 8.26 3.23 2.22
CA ILE A 181 7.16 3.55 1.32
C ILE A 181 7.48 4.85 0.58
N ARG A 182 7.78 5.92 1.31
CA ARG A 182 8.05 7.26 0.75
C ARG A 182 9.17 7.27 -0.30
N THR A 183 10.16 6.39 -0.17
CA THR A 183 11.30 6.31 -1.11
C THR A 183 11.09 5.34 -2.26
N SER A 184 10.18 4.37 -2.13
CA SER A 184 9.96 3.31 -3.13
C SER A 184 8.79 3.55 -4.06
N VAL A 185 7.79 4.32 -3.62
CA VAL A 185 6.55 4.57 -4.38
C VAL A 185 6.67 5.78 -5.30
N ALA A 186 5.67 6.01 -6.14
CA ALA A 186 5.68 7.09 -7.10
C ALA A 186 5.72 8.47 -6.38
N PRO A 187 6.62 9.39 -6.79
CA PRO A 187 6.85 10.65 -6.07
C PRO A 187 5.67 11.64 -6.17
N ASP A 188 4.78 11.47 -7.14
CA ASP A 188 3.54 12.23 -7.30
C ASP A 188 2.53 11.98 -6.18
N HIS A 189 2.69 10.88 -5.43
CA HIS A 189 1.95 10.69 -4.19
C HIS A 189 2.25 11.74 -3.11
N ASN A 190 3.40 12.43 -3.20
CA ASN A 190 3.79 13.51 -2.28
C ASN A 190 3.61 13.14 -0.79
N LEU A 191 4.01 11.92 -0.43
CA LEU A 191 3.91 11.41 0.93
C LEU A 191 4.79 12.21 1.88
N ARG A 192 4.18 12.75 2.95
CA ARG A 192 4.86 13.62 3.91
C ARG A 192 4.36 13.42 5.34
N CYS A 193 5.25 13.67 6.29
CA CYS A 193 4.90 13.85 7.69
C CYS A 193 4.36 15.27 7.94
N GLY A 194 3.82 15.50 9.14
CA GLY A 194 3.67 16.85 9.67
C GLY A 194 5.03 17.48 9.99
N LEU A 195 5.04 18.79 10.26
CA LEU A 195 6.29 19.53 10.52
C LEU A 195 7.03 19.08 11.79
N ARG A 196 6.31 18.53 12.78
CA ARG A 196 6.86 18.16 14.09
C ARG A 196 6.75 16.68 14.41
N GLU A 197 5.81 15.98 13.77
CA GLU A 197 5.51 14.58 14.05
C GLU A 197 5.11 13.85 12.76
N CYS A 198 5.40 12.55 12.75
CA CYS A 198 5.10 11.65 11.64
C CYS A 198 4.11 10.55 12.02
N HIS A 199 3.30 10.73 13.07
CA HIS A 199 2.31 9.72 13.46
C HIS A 199 1.27 9.44 12.37
N GLN A 200 0.90 10.48 11.61
CA GLN A 200 -0.11 10.41 10.56
C GLN A 200 0.40 10.98 9.23
N PRO A 201 1.32 10.27 8.54
CA PRO A 201 1.75 10.67 7.22
C PRO A 201 0.58 10.66 6.24
N HIS A 202 0.62 11.55 5.26
CA HIS A 202 -0.44 11.68 4.27
C HIS A 202 0.11 12.11 2.91
N GLY A 203 -0.74 11.99 1.89
CA GLY A 203 -0.43 12.43 0.53
C GLY A 203 -1.62 12.21 -0.41
N LYS A 204 -1.33 12.11 -1.70
CA LYS A 204 -2.31 11.85 -2.75
C LYS A 204 -2.16 10.43 -3.27
N PHE A 205 -3.25 9.76 -3.59
CA PHE A 205 -3.24 8.50 -4.35
C PHE A 205 -3.56 8.74 -5.82
N SER A 206 -4.53 9.62 -6.07
CA SER A 206 -4.93 10.10 -7.39
C SER A 206 -5.45 11.54 -7.25
N ASP A 207 -6.01 12.10 -8.32
CA ASP A 207 -6.62 13.43 -8.27
C ASP A 207 -7.86 13.50 -7.37
N GLU A 208 -8.53 12.37 -7.14
CA GLU A 208 -9.77 12.30 -6.35
C GLU A 208 -9.62 11.58 -5.00
N VAL A 209 -8.49 10.91 -4.77
CA VAL A 209 -8.29 10.04 -3.60
C VAL A 209 -6.98 10.42 -2.90
N ASN A 210 -7.05 10.64 -1.60
CA ASN A 210 -5.92 10.89 -0.72
C ASN A 210 -5.43 9.60 -0.05
N ILE A 211 -4.19 9.62 0.43
CA ILE A 211 -3.60 8.57 1.26
C ILE A 211 -3.39 9.15 2.66
N ALA A 212 -3.79 8.41 3.69
CA ALA A 212 -3.35 8.61 5.07
C ALA A 212 -2.77 7.31 5.62
N MET A 213 -1.86 7.42 6.56
CA MET A 213 -1.21 6.30 7.22
C MET A 213 -1.22 6.54 8.73
N ILE A 214 -1.19 5.47 9.52
CA ILE A 214 -0.96 5.55 10.96
C ILE A 214 0.30 4.74 11.27
N LEU A 215 1.25 5.35 11.98
CA LEU A 215 2.51 4.72 12.36
C LEU A 215 2.54 4.32 13.84
N SER A 216 3.37 3.33 14.16
CA SER A 216 3.63 2.92 15.55
C SER A 216 4.47 3.91 16.35
N SER A 217 5.15 4.86 15.70
CA SER A 217 5.93 5.93 16.34
C SER A 217 5.79 7.24 15.57
N GLY A 218 6.17 8.36 16.20
CA GLY A 218 6.02 9.71 15.66
C GLY A 218 7.10 10.13 14.67
N ASP A 219 7.85 9.19 14.12
CA ASP A 219 8.98 9.44 13.21
C ASP A 219 8.90 8.57 11.95
N GLU A 220 9.74 8.86 10.96
CA GLU A 220 9.72 8.12 9.68
C GLU A 220 10.16 6.65 9.81
N ASN A 221 10.78 6.25 10.94
CA ASN A 221 11.10 4.86 11.24
C ASN A 221 9.92 4.09 11.85
N GLY A 222 8.80 4.78 12.11
CA GLY A 222 7.56 4.16 12.55
C GLY A 222 7.06 3.13 11.57
N THR A 223 6.68 1.98 12.12
CA THR A 223 6.10 0.87 11.36
C THR A 223 4.67 1.21 11.01
N LEU A 224 4.28 0.92 9.77
CA LEU A 224 2.92 1.13 9.29
C LEU A 224 1.94 0.22 10.03
N ARG A 225 0.93 0.83 10.64
CA ARG A 225 -0.17 0.13 11.33
C ARG A 225 -1.45 0.15 10.51
N GLU A 226 -1.71 1.24 9.82
CA GLU A 226 -2.91 1.44 9.01
C GLU A 226 -2.55 2.21 7.74
N LEU A 227 -3.14 1.82 6.61
CA LEU A 227 -3.15 2.58 5.37
C LEU A 227 -4.59 2.84 4.96
N SER A 228 -4.92 4.10 4.74
CA SER A 228 -6.26 4.56 4.45
C SER A 228 -6.28 5.37 3.15
N LEU A 229 -7.25 5.07 2.30
CA LEU A 229 -7.52 5.76 1.06
C LEU A 229 -8.91 6.40 1.15
N TYR A 230 -9.01 7.69 0.89
CA TYR A 230 -10.28 8.40 1.06
C TYR A 230 -10.48 9.56 0.08
N ARG A 231 -11.74 9.83 -0.26
CA ARG A 231 -12.12 11.00 -1.06
C ARG A 231 -12.32 12.21 -0.14
N PRO A 232 -11.75 13.38 -0.46
CA PRO A 232 -11.93 14.61 0.32
C PRO A 232 -13.35 15.17 0.23
#